data_AF-A0A960MG83-F1
#
_entry.id   AF-A0A960MG83-F1
#
_cell.length_a   1.000
_cell.length_b   1.000
_cell.length_c   1.000
_cell.angle_alpha   90.00
_cell.angle_beta   90.00
_cell.angle_gamma   90.00
#
_symmetry.space_group_name_H-M   'P 1'
#
loop_
_entity.id
_entity.type
_entity.pdbx_description
1 polymer ?
#
loop_
_entity_poly.entity_id
_entity_poly.type
_entity_poly.pdbx_seq_one_letter_code
_entity_poly.pdbx_strand_id
1 'polypeptide(L)' 'AEIALLRPFIDWRKEDIAARGAVLGVDFERTWSCYKGGEIHCGRCGTCVERREAFLLAGIEDPTVYEDAGPLPMRPETGG' A
#
# COMPACT_ATOMS: atom_id res chain seq x y z
N ALA A 1 -7.46 25.96 24.18
CA ALA A 1 -6.98 24.59 23.93
C ALA A 1 -5.98 24.65 22.80
N GLU A 2 -4.85 23.97 22.93
CA GLU A 2 -3.82 23.89 21.88
C GLU A 2 -4.11 22.69 20.97
N ILE A 3 -4.03 22.87 19.66
CA ILE A 3 -4.28 21.82 18.65
C ILE A 3 -2.97 21.57 17.91
N ALA A 4 -2.56 20.31 17.81
CA ALA A 4 -1.36 19.89 17.09
C ALA A 4 -1.72 18.94 15.92
N LEU A 5 -1.02 19.09 14.79
CA LEU A 5 -1.12 18.21 13.63
C LEU A 5 0.09 17.27 13.58
N LEU A 6 -0.15 15.97 13.75
CA LEU A 6 0.89 14.95 13.62
C LEU A 6 0.81 14.29 12.25
N ARG A 7 1.94 14.23 11.54
CA ARG A 7 2.06 13.59 10.22
C ARG A 7 3.18 12.54 10.26
N PRO A 8 3.01 11.43 11.00
CA PRO A 8 4.09 10.50 11.32
C PRO A 8 4.73 9.81 10.10
N PHE A 9 4.08 9.86 8.94
CA PHE A 9 4.50 9.18 7.72
C PHE A 9 4.77 10.15 6.56
N ILE A 10 4.93 11.45 6.82
CA ILE A 10 5.06 12.45 5.74
C ILE A 10 6.30 12.24 4.87
N ASP A 11 7.42 11.84 5.48
CA ASP A 11 8.69 11.60 4.80
C ASP A 11 8.92 10.10 4.51
N TRP A 12 7.89 9.27 4.69
CA TRP A 12 8.01 7.82 4.54
C TRP A 12 7.51 7.39 3.17
N ARG A 13 8.24 6.48 2.55
CA ARG A 13 7.77 5.82 1.34
C ARG A 13 6.76 4.73 1.70
N LYS A 14 6.01 4.25 0.71
CA LYS A 14 4.94 3.26 0.95
C LYS A 14 5.50 1.93 1.45
N GLU A 15 6.65 1.52 0.96
CA GLU A 15 7.37 0.33 1.43
C GLU A 15 7.79 0.45 2.90
N ASP A 16 8.18 1.63 3.36
CA ASP A 16 8.58 1.87 4.75
C ASP A 16 7.35 1.76 5.68
N ILE A 17 6.20 2.27 5.24
CA ILE A 17 4.91 2.13 5.96
C ILE A 17 4.48 0.66 6.03
N ALA A 18 4.58 -0.07 4.91
CA ALA A 18 4.21 -1.48 4.85
C ALA A 18 5.10 -2.34 5.76
N ALA A 19 6.42 -2.15 5.68
CA ALA A 19 7.39 -2.82 6.55
C ALA A 19 7.13 -2.51 8.04
N ARG A 20 6.83 -1.26 8.38
CA ARG A 20 6.51 -0.88 9.76
C ARG A 20 5.22 -1.52 10.25
N GLY A 21 4.19 -1.58 9.41
CA GLY A 21 2.94 -2.25 9.74
C GLY A 21 3.15 -3.73 10.03
N ALA A 22 3.98 -4.41 9.23
CA ALA A 22 4.34 -5.81 9.47
C ALA A 22 5.05 -6.01 10.82
N VAL A 23 6.04 -5.16 11.16
CA VAL A 23 6.72 -5.19 12.47
C VAL A 23 5.74 -4.99 13.64
N LEU A 24 4.71 -4.18 13.45
CA LEU A 24 3.68 -3.91 14.45
C LEU A 24 2.60 -5.01 14.52
N GLY A 25 2.65 -6.03 13.66
CA GLY A 25 1.64 -7.09 13.59
C GLY A 25 0.30 -6.59 13.06
N VAL A 26 0.31 -5.61 12.14
CA VAL A 26 -0.91 -5.14 11.48
C VAL A 26 -1.48 -6.28 10.63
N ASP A 27 -2.76 -6.58 10.84
CA ASP A 27 -3.53 -7.47 10.00
C ASP A 27 -3.92 -6.75 8.70
N PHE A 28 -3.10 -6.93 7.66
CA PHE A 28 -3.27 -6.28 6.37
C PHE A 28 -4.45 -6.82 5.56
N GLU A 29 -4.98 -8.01 5.86
CA GLU A 29 -6.19 -8.57 5.21
C GLU A 29 -7.42 -7.72 5.50
N ARG A 30 -7.42 -7.02 6.64
CA ARG A 30 -8.52 -6.15 7.08
C ARG A 30 -8.37 -4.70 6.63
N THR A 31 -7.36 -4.40 5.83
CA THR A 31 -7.10 -3.05 5.31
C THR A 31 -7.58 -2.93 3.87
N TRP A 32 -7.99 -1.73 3.49
CA TRP A 32 -8.47 -1.46 2.13
C TRP A 32 -7.70 -0.30 1.51
N SER A 33 -7.27 -0.48 0.26
CA SER A 33 -6.54 0.55 -0.50
C SER A 33 -7.16 0.85 -1.86
N CYS A 34 -8.02 -0.05 -2.38
CA CYS A 34 -8.55 0.08 -3.73
C CYS A 34 -9.55 1.23 -3.88
N TYR A 35 -9.39 2.08 -4.90
CA TYR A 35 -10.34 3.16 -5.17
C TYR A 35 -11.61 2.73 -5.90
N LYS A 36 -11.63 1.54 -6.51
CA LYS A 36 -12.81 1.09 -7.27
C LYS A 36 -13.98 0.63 -6.40
N GLY A 37 -13.73 0.28 -5.12
CA GLY A 37 -14.79 -0.04 -4.16
C GLY A 37 -15.65 -1.27 -4.51
N GLY A 38 -15.08 -2.27 -5.19
CA GLY A 38 -15.74 -3.57 -5.43
C GLY A 38 -15.65 -4.51 -4.22
N GLU A 39 -15.95 -5.79 -4.44
CA GLU A 39 -15.90 -6.83 -3.38
C GLU A 39 -14.45 -7.19 -2.97
N ILE A 40 -13.52 -7.13 -3.92
CA ILE A 40 -12.08 -7.35 -3.71
C ILE A 40 -11.28 -6.24 -4.41
N HIS A 41 -9.97 -6.17 -4.16
CA HIS A 41 -9.13 -5.13 -4.77
C HIS A 41 -8.99 -5.37 -6.29
N CYS A 42 -9.16 -4.33 -7.10
CA CYS A 42 -9.12 -4.50 -8.56
C CYS A 42 -7.73 -4.83 -9.16
N GLY A 43 -6.65 -4.65 -8.38
CA GLY A 43 -5.27 -4.98 -8.80
C GLY A 43 -4.60 -4.04 -9.81
N ARG A 44 -5.36 -3.11 -10.40
CA ARG A 44 -4.91 -2.23 -11.51
C ARG A 44 -5.04 -0.72 -11.28
N CYS A 45 -5.81 -0.27 -10.28
CA CYS A 45 -5.88 1.18 -9.98
C CYS A 45 -4.58 1.65 -9.32
N GLY A 46 -4.29 2.95 -9.38
CA GLY A 46 -3.04 3.53 -8.87
C GLY A 46 -2.68 3.04 -7.46
N THR A 47 -3.62 3.08 -6.51
CA THR A 47 -3.37 2.61 -5.14
C THR A 47 -3.23 1.10 -4.97
N CYS A 48 -3.83 0.30 -5.85
CA CYS A 48 -3.58 -1.15 -5.86
C CYS A 48 -2.17 -1.43 -6.36
N VAL A 49 -1.71 -0.71 -7.38
CA VAL A 49 -0.34 -0.81 -7.89
C VAL A 49 0.65 -0.37 -6.81
N GLU A 50 0.47 0.81 -6.21
CA GLU A 50 1.32 1.31 -5.12
C GLU A 50 1.35 0.35 -3.93
N ARG A 51 0.21 -0.25 -3.56
CA ARG A 51 0.17 -1.26 -2.50
C ARG A 51 1.02 -2.46 -2.87
N ARG A 52 0.76 -3.10 -4.02
CA ARG A 52 1.49 -4.29 -4.46
C ARG A 52 3.00 -4.02 -4.56
N GLU A 53 3.38 -2.86 -5.08
CA GLU A 53 4.78 -2.40 -5.11
C GLU A 53 5.37 -2.24 -3.71
N ALA A 54 4.64 -1.59 -2.79
CA ALA A 54 5.10 -1.36 -1.43
C ALA A 54 5.39 -2.67 -0.69
N PHE A 55 4.49 -3.66 -0.79
CA PHE A 55 4.69 -4.98 -0.19
C PHE A 55 5.89 -5.71 -0.83
N LEU A 56 5.98 -5.68 -2.16
CA LEU A 56 7.11 -6.28 -2.89
C LEU A 56 8.46 -5.68 -2.48
N LEU A 57 8.56 -4.35 -2.44
CA LEU A 57 9.78 -3.62 -2.06
C LEU A 57 10.11 -3.77 -0.57
N ALA A 58 9.10 -3.91 0.28
CA ALA A 58 9.27 -4.20 1.70
C ALA A 58 9.67 -5.66 1.97
N GLY A 59 9.64 -6.54 0.95
CA GLY A 59 9.98 -7.95 1.09
C GLY A 59 8.99 -8.73 1.96
N ILE A 60 7.73 -8.29 2.01
CA ILE A 60 6.65 -8.92 2.76
C ILE A 60 5.57 -9.44 1.82
N GLU A 61 4.91 -10.52 2.21
CA GLU A 61 3.76 -11.05 1.45
C GLU A 61 2.57 -10.08 1.55
N ASP A 62 1.97 -9.77 0.40
CA ASP A 62 0.71 -9.02 0.34
C ASP A 62 -0.45 -10.01 0.45
N PRO A 63 -1.20 -10.03 1.58
CA PRO A 63 -2.26 -11.01 1.77
C PRO A 63 -3.54 -10.65 1.01
N THR A 64 -3.53 -9.53 0.27
CA THR A 64 -4.69 -9.02 -0.45
C THR A 64 -5.05 -9.90 -1.64
N VAL A 65 -6.33 -10.27 -1.74
CA VAL A 65 -6.89 -10.91 -2.94
C VAL A 65 -7.22 -9.85 -3.99
N TYR A 66 -6.71 -10.05 -5.20
CA TYR A 66 -6.90 -9.13 -6.33
C TYR A 66 -7.75 -9.75 -7.44
N GLU A 67 -8.60 -8.94 -8.09
CA GLU A 67 -9.30 -9.33 -9.33
C GLU A 67 -8.32 -9.58 -10.47
N ASP A 68 -7.27 -8.76 -10.54
CA ASP A 68 -6.20 -8.87 -11.53
C ASP A 68 -4.84 -8.90 -10.82
N ALA A 69 -4.18 -10.06 -10.87
CA ALA A 69 -2.85 -10.29 -10.33
C ALA A 69 -1.74 -10.20 -11.40
N GLY A 70 -2.05 -9.65 -12.58
CA GLY A 70 -1.11 -9.45 -13.68
C GLY A 70 0.12 -8.61 -13.28
N PRO A 71 1.16 -8.59 -14.12
CA PRO A 71 2.43 -7.94 -13.80
C PRO A 71 2.23 -6.46 -13.42
N LEU A 72 3.05 -5.99 -12.48
CA LEU A 72 3.05 -4.58 -12.12
C LEU A 72 3.53 -3.74 -13.32
N PRO A 73 2.92 -2.57 -13.57
CA PRO A 73 3.42 -1.65 -14.58
C PRO A 73 4.83 -1.17 -14.22
N MET A 74 5.62 -0.76 -15.22
CA MET A 74 6.90 -0.11 -14.94
C MET A 74 6.67 1.19 -14.17
N ARG A 75 7.39 1.38 -13.07
CA ARG A 75 7.40 2.63 -12.33
C ARG A 75 8.02 3.73 -13.21
N PRO A 76 7.36 4.88 -13.39
CA PRO A 76 7.98 6.01 -14.07
C PRO A 76 9.24 6.45 -13.31
N GLU A 77 10.30 6.84 -14.04
CA GLU A 77 11.56 7.32 -13.43
C GLU A 77 11.36 8.56 -12.54
N THR A 78 10.30 9.31 -12.80
CA THR A 78 9.83 10.43 -11.97
C THR A 78 8.67 9.98 -11.08
N GLY A 79 8.97 9.24 -10.01
CA GLY A 79 7.98 8.88 -8.97
C GLY A 79 8.32 9.60 -7.67
N GLY A 80 7.42 10.47 -7.21
CA GLY A 80 7.51 11.14 -5.90
C GLY A 80 7.26 10.22 -4.71
#